data_AF-A0A0C1K2U8-F1
#
_entry.id   AF-A0A0C1K2U8-F1
#
_cell.length_a   1.000
_cell.length_b   1.000
_cell.length_c   1.000
_cell.angle_alpha   90.00
_cell.angle_beta   90.00
_cell.angle_gamma   90.00
#
_symmetry.space_group_name_H-M   'P 1'
#
loop_
_entity.id
_entity.type
_entity.pdbx_description
1 polymer ?
#
loop_
_entity_poly.entity_id
_entity_poly.type
_entity_poly.pdbx_seq_one_letter_code
_entity_poly.pdbx_strand_id
1 'polypeptide(L)'
;MPNNVGFFTAIEYGQKAKTRTQSILEKVDNYFYFSGKKAQVIQGKTKNGTVRTILLRGNSSLLARVGKVASYFTIVIPLLMLIAKAILRSTHHFRLINPKKKLEKGINISEHTISKIQHLMPKILFRKDDNEIEWLSTSNNLVFKLRESPQLVFKITCSAWGVDGKGKLPIMFNGQMDRRFKNMIKAKEVCLAHELGLLVIPQAKKFTVNVQDNKYVFIAEESLDVNADESSQEHLYYTYSKELNETIRQLAIFIAKTGFNDISWRNIPLLNEAADYDGPRRVGLIDVEYMKNVVDGFKGDNRSRGLIKCATTESQIDAIIDEAYKQSGALTSEEAQTLKNQRLDELEFENKLRHFYEQNGIKTGREPIQVDINSLGLDLTEEGQATFLTVKKGKIKSKEQTLTLKKAVEDVISQINKLIQDTPEQASLRGKRYVFLNTSHPPLQQYNLLRLPTEKFTLNKEDVKKIWVRQIIQALLEKGHLFKLVIVNSQQFFIQA
;
A
#
# COMPACT_ATOMS: atom_id res chain seq x y z
N MET A 1 -25.74 -15.22 -19.89
CA MET A 1 -26.32 -15.23 -18.53
C MET A 1 -27.65 -14.50 -18.56
N PRO A 2 -28.70 -15.04 -17.93
CA PRO A 2 -29.98 -14.36 -17.82
C PRO A 2 -29.79 -13.00 -17.15
N ASN A 3 -30.49 -11.98 -17.64
CA ASN A 3 -30.42 -10.62 -17.10
C ASN A 3 -31.24 -10.45 -15.82
N ASN A 4 -32.10 -11.41 -15.49
CA ASN A 4 -33.01 -11.39 -14.37
C ASN A 4 -32.65 -12.45 -13.33
N VAL A 5 -33.00 -12.19 -12.07
CA VAL A 5 -32.84 -13.16 -10.99
C VAL A 5 -33.85 -14.30 -11.18
N GLY A 6 -33.38 -15.54 -11.19
CA GLY A 6 -34.24 -16.71 -11.30
C GLY A 6 -35.19 -16.86 -10.11
N PHE A 7 -36.31 -17.55 -10.30
CA PHE A 7 -37.34 -17.71 -9.27
C PHE A 7 -36.78 -18.30 -7.97
N PHE A 8 -35.98 -19.36 -8.04
CA PHE A 8 -35.39 -20.02 -6.87
C PHE A 8 -34.07 -19.41 -6.38
N THR A 9 -33.57 -18.35 -7.02
CA THR A 9 -32.39 -17.64 -6.52
C THR A 9 -32.81 -16.69 -5.40
N ALA A 10 -32.47 -17.02 -4.15
CA ALA A 10 -32.89 -16.21 -3.00
C ALA A 10 -32.35 -14.78 -3.05
N ILE A 11 -33.18 -13.80 -2.65
CA ILE A 11 -32.82 -12.39 -2.53
C ILE A 11 -32.33 -12.07 -1.11
N GLU A 12 -31.39 -11.15 -1.00
CA GLU A 12 -30.90 -10.62 0.27
C GLU A 12 -30.79 -9.09 0.19
N TYR A 13 -31.45 -8.37 1.11
CA TYR A 13 -31.47 -6.89 1.11
C TYR A 13 -30.33 -6.25 1.92
N GLY A 14 -29.37 -7.04 2.41
CA GLY A 14 -28.24 -6.55 3.21
C GLY A 14 -28.66 -5.95 4.56
N GLN A 15 -27.85 -5.02 5.08
CA GLN A 15 -28.03 -4.40 6.40
C GLN A 15 -28.89 -3.13 6.41
N LYS A 16 -29.49 -2.74 5.29
CA LYS A 16 -30.34 -1.54 5.22
C LYS A 16 -31.73 -1.81 5.82
N ALA A 17 -32.40 -0.74 6.25
CA ALA A 17 -33.79 -0.79 6.69
C ALA A 17 -34.68 -1.37 5.57
N LYS A 18 -35.40 -2.45 5.89
CA LYS A 18 -36.25 -3.19 4.95
C LYS A 18 -37.70 -2.78 5.18
N THR A 19 -38.44 -2.57 4.10
CA THR A 19 -39.91 -2.53 4.19
C THR A 19 -40.44 -3.91 4.62
N ARG A 20 -41.68 -3.96 5.15
CA ARG A 20 -42.30 -5.23 5.56
C ARG A 20 -42.35 -6.24 4.42
N THR A 21 -42.71 -5.80 3.21
CA THR A 21 -42.78 -6.64 2.02
C THR A 21 -41.42 -7.21 1.62
N GLN A 22 -40.36 -6.41 1.69
CA GLN A 22 -38.98 -6.87 1.44
C GLN A 22 -38.51 -7.87 2.49
N SER A 23 -38.82 -7.63 3.76
CA SER A 23 -38.50 -8.56 4.86
C SER A 23 -39.19 -9.92 4.68
N ILE A 24 -40.49 -9.91 4.33
CA ILE A 24 -41.24 -11.14 4.05
C ILE A 24 -40.68 -11.85 2.82
N LEU A 25 -40.43 -11.13 1.73
CA LEU A 25 -39.85 -11.71 0.51
C LEU A 25 -38.51 -12.38 0.80
N GLU A 26 -37.62 -11.73 1.54
CA GLU A 26 -36.33 -12.30 1.91
C GLU A 26 -36.47 -13.55 2.80
N LYS A 27 -37.40 -13.57 3.76
CA LYS A 27 -37.69 -14.75 4.59
C LYS A 27 -38.21 -15.92 3.75
N VAL A 28 -39.19 -15.66 2.89
CA VAL A 28 -39.79 -16.66 2.00
C VAL A 28 -38.75 -17.18 1.00
N ASP A 29 -37.92 -16.32 0.43
CA ASP A 29 -36.82 -16.72 -0.45
C ASP A 29 -35.79 -17.57 0.29
N ASN A 30 -35.45 -17.20 1.52
CA ASN A 30 -34.52 -17.96 2.35
C ASN A 30 -35.08 -19.32 2.77
N TYR A 31 -36.40 -19.48 2.91
CA TYR A 31 -37.03 -20.77 3.18
C TYR A 31 -36.65 -21.81 2.11
N PHE A 32 -36.71 -21.44 0.83
CA PHE A 32 -36.33 -22.31 -0.28
C PHE A 32 -34.82 -22.39 -0.57
N TYR A 33 -34.00 -21.62 0.16
CA TYR A 33 -32.56 -21.58 -0.05
C TYR A 33 -31.84 -22.68 0.74
N PHE A 34 -31.21 -23.62 0.04
CA PHE A 34 -30.35 -24.65 0.67
C PHE A 34 -28.87 -24.28 0.60
N SER A 35 -28.37 -23.92 -0.58
CA SER A 35 -26.95 -23.61 -0.81
C SER A 35 -26.75 -22.84 -2.11
N GLY A 36 -25.51 -22.39 -2.35
CA GLY A 36 -25.13 -21.75 -3.61
C GLY A 36 -25.03 -20.24 -3.52
N LYS A 37 -25.54 -19.54 -4.53
CA LYS A 37 -25.48 -18.08 -4.62
C LYS A 37 -26.83 -17.43 -4.30
N LYS A 38 -26.79 -16.30 -3.61
CA LYS A 38 -27.92 -15.40 -3.39
C LYS A 38 -27.77 -14.14 -4.23
N ALA A 39 -28.88 -13.54 -4.62
CA ALA A 39 -28.93 -12.26 -5.28
C ALA A 39 -29.05 -11.15 -4.23
N GLN A 40 -27.92 -10.53 -3.90
CA GLN A 40 -27.90 -9.39 -2.98
C GLN A 40 -28.34 -8.12 -3.71
N VAL A 41 -29.25 -7.37 -3.10
CA VAL A 41 -29.71 -6.07 -3.59
C VAL A 41 -28.63 -5.01 -3.36
N ILE A 42 -28.38 -4.20 -4.39
CA ILE A 42 -27.42 -3.09 -4.36
C ILE A 42 -28.13 -1.76 -4.62
N GLN A 43 -27.51 -0.64 -4.26
CA GLN A 43 -28.12 0.69 -4.40
C GLN A 43 -28.57 1.01 -5.84
N GLY A 44 -29.71 1.69 -5.90
CA GLY A 44 -30.28 2.27 -7.10
C GLY A 44 -31.12 1.31 -7.93
N LYS A 45 -31.85 1.89 -8.88
CA LYS A 45 -32.70 1.16 -9.85
C LYS A 45 -32.08 1.25 -11.25
N THR A 46 -32.44 0.34 -12.13
CA THR A 46 -32.13 0.48 -13.56
C THR A 46 -32.93 1.64 -14.16
N LYS A 47 -32.60 2.05 -15.40
CA LYS A 47 -33.38 3.08 -16.11
C LYS A 47 -34.87 2.76 -16.20
N ASN A 48 -35.23 1.48 -16.14
CA ASN A 48 -36.62 1.00 -16.23
C ASN A 48 -37.23 0.73 -14.83
N GLY A 49 -36.64 1.29 -13.76
CA GLY A 49 -37.16 1.16 -12.40
C GLY A 49 -36.89 -0.18 -11.70
N THR A 50 -36.23 -1.15 -12.34
CA THR A 50 -35.97 -2.47 -11.72
C THR A 50 -34.83 -2.43 -10.70
N VAL A 51 -34.96 -3.22 -9.63
CA VAL A 51 -33.98 -3.28 -8.54
C VAL A 51 -32.71 -3.99 -9.03
N ARG A 52 -31.54 -3.44 -8.72
CA ARG A 52 -30.26 -4.04 -9.12
C ARG A 52 -29.80 -5.07 -8.10
N THR A 53 -29.27 -6.20 -8.58
CA THR A 53 -28.74 -7.26 -7.72
C THR A 53 -27.41 -7.81 -8.23
N ILE A 54 -26.65 -8.43 -7.34
CA ILE A 54 -25.39 -9.12 -7.63
C ILE A 54 -25.41 -10.53 -7.01
N LEU A 55 -24.81 -11.52 -7.67
CA LEU A 55 -24.78 -12.89 -7.16
C LEU A 55 -23.58 -13.12 -6.25
N LEU A 56 -23.81 -13.24 -4.95
CA LEU A 56 -22.79 -13.61 -3.97
C LEU A 56 -22.98 -15.05 -3.48
N ARG A 57 -21.91 -15.67 -3.00
CA ARG A 57 -22.00 -16.97 -2.33
C ARG A 57 -22.71 -16.79 -0.98
N GLY A 58 -23.81 -17.50 -0.78
CA GLY A 58 -24.55 -17.46 0.46
C GLY A 58 -24.19 -18.65 1.36
N ASN A 59 -24.19 -18.44 2.67
CA ASN A 59 -24.04 -19.51 3.63
C ASN A 59 -25.42 -19.95 4.16
N SER A 60 -25.57 -21.25 4.42
CA SER A 60 -26.70 -21.81 5.16
C SER A 60 -26.13 -22.84 6.10
N SER A 61 -26.43 -22.74 7.40
CA SER A 61 -26.00 -23.74 8.38
C SER A 61 -26.64 -25.10 8.09
N LEU A 62 -25.94 -26.17 8.49
CA LEU A 62 -26.44 -27.55 8.33
C LEU A 62 -27.77 -27.74 9.07
N LEU A 63 -27.87 -27.22 10.29
CA LEU A 63 -29.09 -27.31 11.10
C LEU A 63 -30.29 -26.63 10.41
N ALA A 64 -30.08 -25.45 9.82
CA ALA A 64 -31.12 -24.78 9.05
C ALA A 64 -31.54 -25.57 7.79
N ARG A 65 -30.61 -26.30 7.15
CA ARG A 65 -30.95 -27.18 6.02
C ARG A 65 -31.79 -28.37 6.48
N VAL A 66 -31.39 -29.04 7.56
CA VAL A 66 -32.13 -30.20 8.11
C VAL A 66 -33.54 -29.79 8.52
N GLY A 67 -33.70 -28.65 9.21
CA GLY A 67 -35.02 -28.13 9.57
C GLY A 67 -35.90 -27.82 8.35
N LYS A 68 -35.34 -27.28 7.27
CA LYS A 68 -36.06 -27.06 6.01
C LYS A 68 -36.50 -28.38 5.37
N VAL A 69 -35.60 -29.37 5.31
CA VAL A 69 -35.93 -30.71 4.80
C VAL A 69 -37.07 -31.34 5.61
N ALA A 70 -36.99 -31.29 6.94
CA ALA A 70 -38.06 -31.77 7.82
C ALA A 70 -39.39 -31.05 7.55
N SER A 71 -39.36 -29.72 7.38
CA SER A 71 -40.54 -28.93 7.02
C SER A 71 -41.14 -29.35 5.67
N TYR A 72 -40.32 -29.79 4.71
CA TYR A 72 -40.80 -30.18 3.39
C TYR A 72 -41.68 -31.44 3.42
N PHE A 73 -41.48 -32.34 4.40
CA PHE A 73 -42.33 -33.51 4.59
C PHE A 73 -43.76 -33.17 5.05
N THR A 74 -44.00 -31.96 5.57
CA THR A 74 -45.35 -31.53 5.97
C THR A 74 -46.22 -31.12 4.79
N ILE A 75 -45.63 -30.86 3.61
CA ILE A 75 -46.25 -30.42 2.34
C ILE A 75 -47.00 -29.08 2.40
N VAL A 76 -47.82 -28.86 3.43
CA VAL A 76 -48.63 -27.65 3.65
C VAL A 76 -47.76 -26.40 3.77
N ILE A 77 -46.71 -26.43 4.61
CA ILE A 77 -45.84 -25.27 4.83
C ILE A 77 -45.08 -24.89 3.53
N PRO A 78 -44.44 -25.82 2.79
CA PRO A 78 -43.84 -25.51 1.50
C PRO A 78 -44.81 -24.92 0.48
N LEU A 79 -46.03 -25.45 0.41
CA LEU A 79 -47.03 -24.98 -0.55
C LEU A 79 -47.43 -23.53 -0.25
N LEU A 80 -47.74 -23.20 1.01
CA LEU A 80 -48.05 -21.84 1.44
C LEU A 80 -46.88 -20.88 1.17
N MET A 81 -45.66 -21.30 1.49
CA MET A 81 -44.45 -20.51 1.20
C MET A 81 -44.25 -20.28 -0.30
N LEU A 82 -44.57 -21.28 -1.15
CA LEU A 82 -44.40 -21.19 -2.60
C LEU A 82 -45.42 -20.21 -3.22
N ILE A 83 -46.67 -20.24 -2.75
CA ILE A 83 -47.71 -19.27 -3.15
C ILE A 83 -47.30 -17.86 -2.74
N ALA A 84 -46.88 -17.68 -1.47
CA ALA A 84 -46.39 -16.38 -0.98
C ALA A 84 -45.20 -15.87 -1.82
N LYS A 85 -44.28 -16.76 -2.18
CA LYS A 85 -43.13 -16.45 -3.04
C LYS A 85 -43.58 -15.99 -4.43
N ALA A 86 -44.52 -16.70 -5.05
CA ALA A 86 -45.04 -16.36 -6.38
C ALA A 86 -45.67 -14.96 -6.40
N ILE A 87 -46.52 -14.64 -5.41
CA ILE A 87 -47.14 -13.32 -5.26
C ILE A 87 -46.06 -12.24 -5.07
N LEU A 88 -45.14 -12.44 -4.12
CA LEU A 88 -44.09 -11.43 -3.83
C LEU A 88 -43.10 -11.25 -5.00
N ARG A 89 -42.78 -12.31 -5.75
CA ARG A 89 -41.91 -12.23 -6.94
C ARG A 89 -42.60 -11.66 -8.16
N SER A 90 -43.94 -11.67 -8.23
CA SER A 90 -44.68 -11.00 -9.29
C SER A 90 -44.60 -9.46 -9.18
N THR A 91 -44.46 -8.94 -7.96
CA THR A 91 -44.41 -7.50 -7.67
C THR A 91 -42.99 -6.93 -7.57
N HIS A 92 -41.97 -7.77 -7.44
CA HIS A 92 -40.57 -7.35 -7.32
C HIS A 92 -39.73 -7.81 -8.51
N HIS A 93 -39.23 -6.85 -9.28
CA HIS A 93 -38.38 -7.11 -10.45
C HIS A 93 -36.90 -6.81 -10.16
N PHE A 94 -36.06 -7.82 -10.34
CA PHE A 94 -34.63 -7.76 -10.07
C PHE A 94 -33.79 -7.99 -11.32
N ARG A 95 -32.81 -7.12 -11.56
CA ARG A 95 -31.85 -7.24 -12.64
C ARG A 95 -30.46 -7.58 -12.11
N LEU A 96 -29.89 -8.65 -12.64
CA LEU A 96 -28.53 -9.08 -12.33
C LEU A 96 -27.50 -8.15 -12.98
N ILE A 97 -26.63 -7.60 -12.15
CA ILE A 97 -25.44 -6.86 -12.55
C ILE A 97 -24.27 -7.82 -12.58
N ASN A 98 -23.59 -7.88 -13.73
CA ASN A 98 -22.39 -8.70 -13.89
C ASN A 98 -21.14 -7.87 -13.55
N PRO A 99 -20.38 -8.23 -12.49
CA PRO A 99 -19.21 -7.46 -12.04
C PRO A 99 -18.11 -7.43 -13.09
N LYS A 100 -17.88 -8.54 -13.80
CA LYS A 100 -16.91 -8.60 -14.91
C LYS A 100 -17.27 -7.61 -16.01
N LYS A 101 -18.54 -7.57 -16.45
CA LYS A 101 -18.97 -6.59 -17.47
C LYS A 101 -18.85 -5.14 -16.97
N LYS A 102 -19.02 -4.90 -15.66
CA LYS A 102 -18.83 -3.58 -15.05
C LYS A 102 -17.35 -3.19 -14.95
N LEU A 103 -16.47 -4.16 -14.72
CA LEU A 103 -15.02 -3.97 -14.70
C LEU A 103 -14.48 -3.68 -16.11
N GLU A 104 -14.96 -4.41 -17.12
CA GLU A 104 -14.53 -4.28 -18.52
C GLU A 104 -15.16 -3.07 -19.25
N LYS A 105 -16.19 -2.46 -18.67
CA LYS A 105 -16.92 -1.34 -19.29
C LYS A 105 -15.96 -0.16 -19.47
N GLY A 106 -15.77 0.31 -20.69
CA GLY A 106 -14.96 1.51 -21.00
C GLY A 106 -13.55 1.19 -21.52
N ILE A 107 -13.07 -0.04 -21.32
CA ILE A 107 -11.77 -0.48 -21.85
C ILE A 107 -11.93 -0.96 -23.29
N ASN A 108 -11.48 -0.13 -24.23
CA ASN A 108 -11.32 -0.50 -25.63
C ASN A 108 -9.84 -0.71 -25.94
N ILE A 109 -9.51 -1.88 -26.49
CA ILE A 109 -8.15 -2.22 -26.92
C ILE A 109 -8.25 -2.35 -28.43
N SER A 110 -7.72 -1.36 -29.15
CA SER A 110 -7.80 -1.33 -30.60
C SER A 110 -6.91 -2.41 -31.22
N GLU A 111 -7.24 -2.84 -32.44
CA GLU A 111 -6.38 -3.75 -33.20
C GLU A 111 -4.98 -3.14 -33.42
N HIS A 112 -4.91 -1.82 -33.63
CA HIS A 112 -3.64 -1.09 -33.71
C HIS A 112 -2.79 -1.28 -32.44
N THR A 113 -3.39 -1.11 -31.26
CA THR A 113 -2.71 -1.34 -29.97
C THR A 113 -2.25 -2.79 -29.82
N ILE A 114 -3.05 -3.77 -30.26
CA ILE A 114 -2.67 -5.19 -30.23
C ILE A 114 -1.48 -5.43 -31.16
N SER A 115 -1.53 -4.94 -32.40
CA SER A 115 -0.43 -5.02 -33.37
C SER A 115 0.85 -4.37 -32.84
N LYS A 116 0.71 -3.26 -32.11
CA LYS A 116 1.85 -2.60 -31.48
C LYS A 116 2.48 -3.46 -30.38
N ILE A 117 1.67 -4.03 -29.49
CA ILE A 117 2.14 -4.96 -28.46
C ILE A 117 2.80 -6.20 -29.10
N GLN A 118 2.24 -6.73 -30.20
CA GLN A 118 2.84 -7.84 -30.95
C GLN A 118 4.24 -7.48 -31.45
N HIS A 119 4.39 -6.31 -32.07
CA HIS A 119 5.67 -5.81 -32.57
C HIS A 119 6.69 -5.61 -31.45
N LEU A 120 6.25 -5.06 -30.31
CA LEU A 120 7.10 -4.78 -29.15
C LEU A 120 7.35 -6.00 -28.25
N MET A 121 6.72 -7.14 -28.51
CA MET A 121 6.78 -8.32 -27.64
C MET A 121 8.21 -8.76 -27.28
N PRO A 122 9.18 -8.81 -28.21
CA PRO A 122 10.55 -9.15 -27.84
C PRO A 122 11.13 -8.16 -26.83
N LYS A 123 10.86 -6.85 -26.99
CA LYS A 123 11.37 -5.82 -26.06
C LYS A 123 10.69 -5.94 -24.70
N ILE A 124 9.38 -6.16 -24.68
CA ILE A 124 8.60 -6.35 -23.45
C ILE A 124 9.12 -7.56 -22.66
N LEU A 125 9.20 -8.73 -23.31
CA LEU A 125 9.61 -9.98 -22.67
C LEU A 125 11.04 -9.92 -22.14
N PHE A 126 11.96 -9.30 -22.89
CA PHE A 126 13.37 -9.14 -22.52
C PHE A 126 13.67 -7.88 -21.70
N ARG A 127 12.64 -7.13 -21.28
CA ARG A 127 12.78 -5.92 -20.44
C ARG A 127 13.74 -4.90 -21.06
N LYS A 128 13.71 -4.77 -22.38
CA LYS A 128 14.57 -3.83 -23.10
C LYS A 128 13.94 -2.45 -23.07
N ASP A 129 14.77 -1.44 -22.93
CA ASP A 129 14.35 -0.06 -23.09
C ASP A 129 13.89 0.18 -24.53
N ASP A 130 12.85 0.99 -24.66
CA ASP A 130 12.29 1.38 -25.93
C ASP A 130 11.56 2.72 -25.78
N ASN A 131 11.69 3.59 -26.78
CA ASN A 131 11.07 4.92 -26.73
C ASN A 131 9.54 4.87 -26.73
N GLU A 132 8.93 3.73 -27.02
CA GLU A 132 7.47 3.57 -27.07
C GLU A 132 6.90 2.94 -25.80
N ILE A 133 7.77 2.37 -24.96
CA ILE A 133 7.41 1.68 -23.72
C ILE A 133 7.82 2.56 -22.54
N GLU A 134 6.85 2.88 -21.70
CA GLU A 134 7.10 3.46 -20.38
C GLU A 134 6.96 2.37 -19.33
N TRP A 135 8.08 1.99 -18.71
CA TRP A 135 8.08 0.94 -17.69
C TRP A 135 7.62 1.47 -16.33
N LEU A 136 6.57 0.86 -15.78
CA LEU A 136 6.14 1.09 -14.39
C LEU A 136 6.72 0.03 -13.44
N SER A 137 6.96 -1.19 -13.95
CA SER A 137 7.70 -2.23 -13.24
C SER A 137 8.33 -3.22 -14.22
N THR A 138 9.61 -3.52 -14.02
CA THR A 138 10.40 -4.52 -14.78
C THR A 138 10.70 -5.77 -13.95
N SER A 139 9.94 -5.99 -12.87
CA SER A 139 10.11 -7.11 -11.95
C SER A 139 9.55 -8.43 -12.54
N ASN A 140 9.09 -9.36 -11.70
CA ASN A 140 8.45 -10.60 -12.18
C ASN A 140 7.08 -10.34 -12.82
N ASN A 141 6.40 -9.28 -12.38
CA ASN A 141 5.24 -8.74 -13.05
C ASN A 141 5.71 -7.56 -13.91
N LEU A 142 5.58 -7.69 -15.22
CA LEU A 142 5.87 -6.62 -16.16
C LEU A 142 4.65 -5.70 -16.20
N VAL A 143 4.89 -4.43 -15.89
CA VAL A 143 3.86 -3.39 -15.87
C VAL A 143 4.38 -2.21 -16.67
N PHE A 144 3.65 -1.82 -17.71
CA PHE A 144 4.09 -0.78 -18.64
C PHE A 144 2.91 -0.02 -19.24
N LYS A 145 3.21 1.15 -19.79
CA LYS A 145 2.31 1.93 -20.63
C LYS A 145 2.91 2.04 -22.03
N LEU A 146 2.03 2.15 -23.03
CA LEU A 146 2.45 2.54 -24.37
C LEU A 146 2.25 4.04 -24.50
N ARG A 147 3.23 4.77 -25.05
CA ARG A 147 3.12 6.23 -25.21
C ARG A 147 1.92 6.66 -26.08
N GLU A 148 1.52 5.82 -27.02
CA GLU A 148 0.33 6.02 -27.87
C GLU A 148 -1.01 5.67 -27.18
N SER A 149 -0.96 5.06 -25.99
CA SER A 149 -2.15 4.71 -25.20
C SER A 149 -1.91 5.00 -23.71
N PRO A 150 -1.63 6.26 -23.34
CA PRO A 150 -1.24 6.64 -21.98
C PRO A 150 -2.36 6.47 -20.96
N GLN A 151 -3.60 6.29 -21.40
CA GLN A 151 -4.77 6.00 -20.56
C GLN A 151 -4.84 4.54 -20.11
N LEU A 152 -3.97 3.66 -20.62
CA LEU A 152 -3.94 2.24 -20.28
C LEU A 152 -2.62 1.84 -19.63
N VAL A 153 -2.72 0.97 -18.64
CA VAL A 153 -1.61 0.23 -18.03
C VAL A 153 -1.74 -1.24 -18.44
N PHE A 154 -0.68 -1.79 -19.02
CA PHE A 154 -0.61 -3.17 -19.46
C PHE A 154 0.17 -4.01 -18.45
N LYS A 155 -0.40 -5.16 -18.09
CA LYS A 155 0.19 -6.10 -17.13
C LYS A 155 0.33 -7.47 -17.77
N ILE A 156 1.50 -8.06 -17.60
CA ILE A 156 1.80 -9.45 -17.96
C ILE A 156 2.77 -10.06 -16.95
N THR A 157 2.65 -11.35 -16.66
CA THR A 157 3.56 -12.02 -15.72
C THR A 157 4.52 -12.95 -16.45
N CYS A 158 5.82 -12.77 -16.17
CA CYS A 158 6.91 -13.63 -16.62
C CYS A 158 7.50 -14.33 -15.40
N SER A 159 7.35 -15.65 -15.28
CA SER A 159 7.63 -16.35 -14.02
C SER A 159 9.06 -16.89 -13.93
N ALA A 160 9.71 -17.17 -15.05
CA ALA A 160 11.04 -17.78 -15.08
C ALA A 160 11.70 -17.61 -16.46
N TRP A 161 13.02 -17.83 -16.50
CA TRP A 161 13.79 -17.96 -17.73
C TRP A 161 14.14 -19.43 -17.93
N GLY A 162 13.66 -20.04 -19.01
CA GLY A 162 14.20 -21.30 -19.51
C GLY A 162 15.46 -21.05 -20.34
N VAL A 163 16.23 -22.10 -20.59
CA VAL A 163 17.30 -22.10 -21.60
C VAL A 163 16.87 -23.10 -22.66
N ASP A 164 16.71 -22.64 -23.90
CA ASP A 164 16.65 -23.53 -25.06
C ASP A 164 17.99 -23.46 -25.82
N GLY A 165 18.18 -24.36 -26.79
CA GLY A 165 19.40 -24.43 -27.61
C GLY A 165 19.70 -23.17 -28.45
N LYS A 166 18.91 -22.09 -28.33
CA LYS A 166 19.08 -20.80 -28.98
C LYS A 166 19.12 -19.61 -28.01
N GLY A 167 18.94 -19.81 -26.70
CA GLY A 167 19.11 -18.77 -25.68
C GLY A 167 18.13 -18.84 -24.50
N LYS A 168 18.02 -17.75 -23.73
CA LYS A 168 17.05 -17.63 -22.63
C LYS A 168 15.66 -17.36 -23.19
N LEU A 169 14.67 -18.19 -22.85
CA LEU A 169 13.27 -17.99 -23.24
C LEU A 169 12.39 -17.77 -21.99
N PRO A 170 11.56 -16.71 -21.94
CA PRO A 170 10.70 -16.48 -20.79
C PRO A 170 9.55 -17.50 -20.73
N ILE A 171 9.36 -18.12 -19.57
CA ILE A 171 8.26 -19.04 -19.28
C ILE A 171 7.07 -18.23 -18.73
N MET A 172 5.92 -18.39 -19.38
CA MET A 172 4.69 -17.65 -19.07
C MET A 172 3.67 -18.54 -18.34
N PHE A 173 3.12 -18.06 -17.23
CA PHE A 173 2.09 -18.77 -16.48
C PHE A 173 0.74 -18.08 -16.67
N ASN A 174 0.02 -18.46 -17.73
CA ASN A 174 -1.31 -17.92 -18.04
C ASN A 174 -2.31 -18.08 -16.87
N GLY A 175 -2.16 -19.13 -16.05
CA GLY A 175 -2.97 -19.33 -14.84
C GLY A 175 -2.83 -18.21 -13.80
N GLN A 176 -1.68 -17.52 -13.74
CA GLN A 176 -1.48 -16.39 -12.83
C GLN A 176 -2.29 -15.17 -13.29
N MET A 177 -2.27 -14.85 -14.58
CA MET A 177 -3.08 -13.75 -15.15
C MET A 177 -4.58 -14.00 -14.95
N ASP A 178 -5.02 -15.27 -15.09
CA ASP A 178 -6.39 -15.65 -14.79
C ASP A 178 -6.77 -15.42 -13.32
N ARG A 179 -5.86 -15.75 -12.39
CA ARG A 179 -6.07 -15.48 -10.96
C ARG A 179 -6.11 -13.98 -10.66
N ARG A 180 -5.19 -13.20 -11.23
CA ARG A 180 -5.16 -11.73 -11.08
C ARG A 180 -6.49 -11.11 -11.52
N PHE A 181 -6.94 -11.44 -12.73
CA PHE A 181 -8.20 -10.89 -13.25
C PHE A 181 -9.43 -11.37 -12.46
N LYS A 182 -9.44 -12.64 -11.99
CA LYS A 182 -10.50 -13.13 -11.08
C LYS A 182 -10.56 -12.33 -9.79
N ASN A 183 -9.42 -11.94 -9.23
CA ASN A 183 -9.38 -11.12 -8.02
C ASN A 183 -9.87 -9.70 -8.26
N MET A 184 -9.58 -9.09 -9.42
CA MET A 184 -10.19 -7.80 -9.80
C MET A 184 -11.72 -7.89 -9.94
N ILE A 185 -12.24 -8.98 -10.52
CA ILE A 185 -13.69 -9.23 -10.59
C ILE A 185 -14.27 -9.36 -9.18
N LYS A 186 -13.62 -10.11 -8.28
CA LYS A 186 -14.01 -10.25 -6.88
C LYS A 186 -13.99 -8.90 -6.16
N ALA A 187 -12.96 -8.08 -6.38
CA ALA A 187 -12.86 -6.73 -5.82
C ALA A 187 -14.06 -5.87 -6.24
N LYS A 188 -14.38 -5.87 -7.55
CA LYS A 188 -15.53 -5.14 -8.09
C LYS A 188 -16.86 -5.67 -7.54
N GLU A 189 -16.97 -6.99 -7.39
CA GLU A 189 -18.14 -7.65 -6.80
C GLU A 189 -18.38 -7.18 -5.36
N VAL A 190 -17.34 -7.20 -4.51
CA VAL A 190 -17.42 -6.75 -3.12
C VAL A 190 -17.75 -5.27 -3.02
N CYS A 191 -17.09 -4.41 -3.81
CA CYS A 191 -17.37 -2.98 -3.78
C CYS A 191 -18.82 -2.66 -4.15
N LEU A 192 -19.39 -3.37 -5.14
CA LEU A 192 -20.79 -3.20 -5.52
C LEU A 192 -21.75 -3.73 -4.46
N ALA A 193 -21.46 -4.91 -3.90
CA ALA A 193 -22.31 -5.57 -2.92
C ALA A 193 -22.40 -4.84 -1.58
N HIS A 194 -21.28 -4.25 -1.15
CA HIS A 194 -21.15 -3.56 0.13
C HIS A 194 -21.17 -2.04 0.00
N GLU A 195 -21.47 -1.53 -1.20
CA GLU A 195 -21.59 -0.09 -1.49
C GLU A 195 -20.32 0.70 -1.11
N LEU A 196 -19.15 0.11 -1.38
CA LEU A 196 -17.84 0.70 -1.08
C LEU A 196 -17.46 1.71 -2.16
N GLY A 197 -18.27 2.76 -2.30
CA GLY A 197 -18.18 3.75 -3.38
C GLY A 197 -16.94 4.63 -3.34
N LEU A 198 -16.24 4.70 -2.21
CA LEU A 198 -14.99 5.45 -2.07
C LEU A 198 -13.77 4.65 -2.52
N LEU A 199 -13.95 3.35 -2.80
CA LEU A 199 -12.90 2.46 -3.29
C LEU A 199 -13.03 2.30 -4.80
N VAL A 200 -12.02 2.77 -5.53
CA VAL A 200 -12.00 2.78 -6.98
C VAL A 200 -11.13 1.63 -7.50
N ILE A 201 -11.79 0.57 -7.97
CA ILE A 201 -11.14 -0.46 -8.78
C ILE A 201 -10.98 0.10 -10.21
N PRO A 202 -9.75 0.18 -10.76
CA PRO A 202 -9.55 0.61 -12.14
C PRO A 202 -10.33 -0.30 -13.08
N GLN A 203 -10.94 0.28 -14.12
CA GLN A 203 -11.55 -0.54 -15.16
C GLN A 203 -10.49 -1.44 -15.78
N ALA A 204 -10.84 -2.68 -16.10
CA ALA A 204 -9.86 -3.63 -16.58
C ALA A 204 -10.46 -4.66 -17.54
N LYS A 205 -9.66 -5.06 -18.52
CA LYS A 205 -10.01 -6.09 -19.49
C LYS A 205 -8.84 -7.04 -19.70
N LYS A 206 -9.13 -8.33 -19.60
CA LYS A 206 -8.19 -9.39 -19.97
C LYS A 206 -8.30 -9.66 -21.47
N PHE A 207 -7.16 -9.73 -22.15
CA PHE A 207 -7.09 -10.02 -23.57
C PHE A 207 -5.90 -10.92 -23.88
N THR A 208 -5.78 -11.34 -25.14
CA THR A 208 -4.72 -12.22 -25.60
C THR A 208 -4.02 -11.59 -26.78
N VAL A 209 -2.70 -11.73 -26.80
CA VAL A 209 -1.87 -11.39 -27.93
C VAL A 209 -1.18 -12.66 -28.42
N ASN A 210 -1.34 -12.96 -29.71
CA ASN A 210 -0.66 -14.08 -30.35
C ASN A 210 0.59 -13.54 -31.06
N VAL A 211 1.76 -14.12 -30.79
CA VAL A 211 3.01 -13.79 -31.49
C VAL A 211 3.65 -15.10 -31.90
N GLN A 212 3.80 -15.31 -33.22
CA GLN A 212 4.16 -16.62 -33.79
C GLN A 212 3.20 -17.69 -33.27
N ASP A 213 3.71 -18.81 -32.76
CA ASP A 213 2.91 -19.92 -32.19
C ASP A 213 2.58 -19.75 -30.70
N ASN A 214 2.96 -18.61 -30.10
CA ASN A 214 2.81 -18.37 -28.66
C ASN A 214 1.63 -17.47 -28.33
N LYS A 215 0.91 -17.83 -27.26
CA LYS A 215 -0.27 -17.12 -26.75
C LYS A 215 0.05 -16.44 -25.42
N TYR A 216 0.02 -15.10 -25.43
CA TYR A 216 0.31 -14.28 -24.26
C TYR A 216 -0.97 -13.65 -23.71
N VAL A 217 -1.23 -13.81 -22.41
CA VAL A 217 -2.41 -13.24 -21.73
C VAL A 217 -2.03 -11.94 -21.03
N PHE A 218 -2.73 -10.87 -21.38
CA PHE A 218 -2.54 -9.54 -20.79
C PHE A 218 -3.78 -9.11 -20.01
N ILE A 219 -3.57 -8.21 -19.05
CA ILE A 219 -4.62 -7.36 -18.49
C ILE A 219 -4.28 -5.92 -18.87
N ALA A 220 -5.23 -5.23 -19.50
CA ALA A 220 -5.21 -3.78 -19.65
C ALA A 220 -6.06 -3.18 -18.54
N GLU A 221 -5.53 -2.21 -17.81
CA GLU A 221 -6.20 -1.44 -16.77
C GLU A 221 -6.27 0.04 -17.17
N GLU A 222 -7.32 0.73 -16.76
CA GLU A 222 -7.39 2.19 -16.79
C GLU A 222 -6.25 2.77 -15.92
N SER A 223 -5.50 3.73 -16.47
CA SER A 223 -4.54 4.50 -15.69
C SER A 223 -5.29 5.45 -14.78
N LEU A 224 -5.19 5.23 -13.47
CA LEU A 224 -5.73 6.18 -12.48
C LEU A 224 -4.84 7.42 -12.40
N ASP A 225 -5.45 8.57 -12.14
CA ASP A 225 -4.73 9.82 -11.88
C ASP A 225 -4.31 9.84 -10.40
N VAL A 226 -3.10 9.34 -10.16
CA VAL A 226 -2.50 9.18 -8.83
C VAL A 226 -1.00 9.45 -8.88
N ASN A 227 -0.45 9.94 -7.78
CA ASN A 227 1.00 9.85 -7.54
C ASN A 227 1.30 8.49 -6.90
N ALA A 228 2.04 7.62 -7.57
CA ALA A 228 2.35 6.27 -7.07
C ALA A 228 3.50 6.24 -6.04
N ASP A 229 4.16 7.37 -5.77
CA ASP A 229 5.20 7.45 -4.76
C ASP A 229 4.63 7.25 -3.35
N GLU A 230 5.16 6.26 -2.63
CA GLU A 230 4.73 5.87 -1.27
C GLU A 230 4.78 7.06 -0.32
N SER A 231 5.83 7.88 -0.43
CA SER A 231 6.10 9.00 0.46
C SER A 231 5.12 10.15 0.27
N SER A 232 4.84 10.46 -0.99
CA SER A 232 3.85 11.45 -1.38
C SER A 232 2.47 11.02 -0.92
N GLN A 233 2.13 9.73 -1.07
CA GLN A 233 0.85 9.20 -0.59
C GLN A 233 0.75 9.21 0.95
N GLU A 234 1.81 8.84 1.67
CA GLU A 234 1.87 8.99 3.13
C GLU A 234 1.51 10.43 3.55
N HIS A 235 2.14 11.43 2.93
CA HIS A 235 1.87 12.84 3.21
C HIS A 235 0.42 13.23 2.91
N LEU A 236 -0.15 12.77 1.79
CA LEU A 236 -1.54 13.03 1.44
C LEU A 236 -2.52 12.41 2.45
N TYR A 237 -2.22 11.22 2.97
CA TYR A 237 -3.02 10.57 4.01
C TYR A 237 -3.06 11.40 5.31
N TYR A 238 -1.96 12.04 5.70
CA TYR A 238 -1.97 12.96 6.84
C TYR A 238 -2.74 14.24 6.55
N THR A 239 -2.47 14.83 5.37
CA THR A 239 -3.06 16.10 4.95
C THR A 239 -4.58 16.02 4.94
N TYR A 240 -5.12 14.94 4.39
CA TYR A 240 -6.57 14.69 4.27
C TYR A 240 -7.11 13.70 5.30
N SER A 241 -6.47 13.63 6.47
CA SER A 241 -6.81 12.65 7.51
C SER A 241 -8.29 12.69 7.93
N LYS A 242 -8.91 13.87 7.98
CA LYS A 242 -10.32 14.02 8.37
C LYS A 242 -11.27 13.48 7.31
N GLU A 243 -10.96 13.73 6.05
CA GLU A 243 -11.76 13.36 4.88
C GLU A 243 -11.68 11.86 4.56
N LEU A 244 -10.74 11.14 5.20
CA LEU A 244 -10.50 9.71 4.97
C LEU A 244 -11.22 8.77 5.94
N ASN A 245 -11.92 9.27 6.96
CA ASN A 245 -12.55 8.42 7.98
C ASN A 245 -13.50 7.37 7.38
N GLU A 246 -14.41 7.77 6.49
CA GLU A 246 -15.32 6.83 5.84
C GLU A 246 -14.59 5.93 4.82
N THR A 247 -13.58 6.45 4.13
CA THR A 247 -12.77 5.69 3.16
C THR A 247 -12.00 4.56 3.85
N ILE A 248 -11.39 4.85 5.00
CA ILE A 248 -10.70 3.86 5.83
C ILE A 248 -11.66 2.79 6.35
N ARG A 249 -12.87 3.18 6.79
CA ARG A 249 -13.91 2.21 7.18
C ARG A 249 -14.27 1.30 6.01
N GLN A 250 -14.44 1.85 4.81
CA GLN A 250 -14.72 1.05 3.61
C GLN A 250 -13.57 0.12 3.24
N LEU A 251 -12.31 0.57 3.38
CA LEU A 251 -11.12 -0.28 3.20
C LEU A 251 -11.12 -1.45 4.19
N ALA A 252 -11.46 -1.22 5.46
CA ALA A 252 -11.55 -2.28 6.47
C ALA A 252 -12.60 -3.34 6.09
N ILE A 253 -13.79 -2.91 5.66
CA ILE A 253 -14.83 -3.82 5.14
C ILE A 253 -14.31 -4.59 3.92
N PHE A 254 -13.65 -3.90 2.98
CA PHE A 254 -13.09 -4.53 1.79
C PHE A 254 -12.09 -5.63 2.14
N ILE A 255 -11.14 -5.36 3.04
CA ILE A 255 -10.16 -6.35 3.52
C ILE A 255 -10.86 -7.53 4.16
N ALA A 256 -11.82 -7.30 5.06
CA ALA A 256 -12.56 -8.37 5.72
C ALA A 256 -13.33 -9.28 4.75
N LYS A 257 -13.88 -8.72 3.67
CA LYS A 257 -14.66 -9.48 2.67
C LYS A 257 -13.79 -10.14 1.59
N THR A 258 -12.64 -9.56 1.26
CA THR A 258 -11.80 -10.03 0.17
C THR A 258 -10.59 -10.86 0.62
N GLY A 259 -10.05 -10.57 1.80
CA GLY A 259 -8.72 -11.00 2.24
C GLY A 259 -7.58 -10.22 1.58
N PHE A 260 -7.86 -9.03 1.02
CA PHE A 260 -6.84 -8.17 0.41
C PHE A 260 -5.76 -7.82 1.43
N ASN A 261 -4.51 -8.15 1.11
CA ASN A 261 -3.42 -8.10 2.07
C ASN A 261 -2.17 -7.38 1.57
N ASP A 262 -2.16 -6.86 0.35
CA ASP A 262 -1.04 -6.05 -0.16
C ASP A 262 -1.26 -4.56 0.13
N ILE A 263 -1.43 -4.24 1.41
CA ILE A 263 -1.75 -2.89 1.89
C ILE A 263 -0.48 -2.08 2.08
N SER A 264 -0.33 -1.02 1.30
CA SER A 264 0.70 0.02 1.41
C SER A 264 0.17 1.29 0.74
N TRP A 265 0.68 2.47 1.10
CA TRP A 265 0.11 3.73 0.56
C TRP A 265 0.20 3.81 -0.97
N ARG A 266 1.23 3.22 -1.58
CA ARG A 266 1.35 3.11 -3.05
C ARG A 266 0.30 2.20 -3.70
N ASN A 267 -0.25 1.24 -2.96
CA ASN A 267 -1.25 0.28 -3.46
C ASN A 267 -2.70 0.72 -3.15
N ILE A 268 -2.87 1.62 -2.17
CA ILE A 268 -4.12 2.30 -1.86
C ILE A 268 -4.00 3.83 -2.02
N PRO A 269 -3.51 4.35 -3.15
CA PRO A 269 -3.25 5.78 -3.30
C PRO A 269 -4.55 6.58 -3.27
N LEU A 270 -4.51 7.79 -2.71
CA LEU A 270 -5.55 8.78 -2.90
C LEU A 270 -5.59 9.19 -4.37
N LEU A 271 -6.80 9.31 -4.92
CA LEU A 271 -6.99 9.89 -6.24
C LEU A 271 -6.68 11.39 -6.20
N ASN A 272 -6.08 11.91 -7.28
CA ASN A 272 -5.84 13.35 -7.45
C ASN A 272 -7.18 14.07 -7.67
N GLU A 273 -7.86 14.36 -6.56
CA GLU A 273 -9.05 15.19 -6.52
C GLU A 273 -8.64 16.65 -6.26
N ALA A 274 -9.39 17.61 -6.78
CA ALA A 274 -9.09 19.02 -6.60
C ALA A 274 -8.94 19.37 -5.10
N ALA A 275 -8.02 20.29 -4.78
CA ALA A 275 -7.67 20.62 -3.39
C ALA A 275 -8.89 21.16 -2.60
N ASP A 276 -9.81 21.82 -3.29
CA ASP A 276 -11.07 22.39 -2.79
C ASP A 276 -12.23 21.38 -2.67
N TYR A 277 -12.00 20.09 -2.95
CA TYR A 277 -13.02 19.07 -2.78
C TYR A 277 -13.33 18.83 -1.29
N ASP A 278 -14.54 19.21 -0.88
CA ASP A 278 -15.08 19.15 0.50
C ASP A 278 -15.76 17.81 0.84
N GLY A 279 -15.54 16.77 0.03
CA GLY A 279 -16.13 15.44 0.22
C GLY A 279 -15.14 14.39 0.74
N PRO A 280 -15.63 13.19 1.10
CA PRO A 280 -14.75 12.07 1.43
C PRO A 280 -13.83 11.72 0.25
N ARG A 281 -12.52 11.66 0.51
CA ARG A 281 -11.50 11.41 -0.51
C ARG A 281 -11.53 9.95 -0.96
N ARG A 282 -11.41 9.72 -2.26
CA ARG A 282 -11.43 8.35 -2.83
C ARG A 282 -10.03 7.75 -2.91
N VAL A 283 -9.96 6.43 -2.76
CA VAL A 283 -8.73 5.65 -2.93
C VAL A 283 -8.81 4.76 -4.17
N GLY A 284 -7.75 4.76 -4.96
CA GLY A 284 -7.54 3.73 -5.97
C GLY A 284 -7.10 2.43 -5.31
N LEU A 285 -7.59 1.28 -5.79
CA LEU A 285 -7.08 -0.02 -5.37
C LEU A 285 -6.24 -0.63 -6.49
N ILE A 286 -4.92 -0.50 -6.36
CA ILE A 286 -3.92 -1.00 -7.29
C ILE A 286 -3.42 -2.36 -6.80
N ASP A 287 -3.04 -3.23 -7.75
CA ASP A 287 -2.45 -4.55 -7.46
C ASP A 287 -3.29 -5.41 -6.48
N VAL A 288 -4.60 -5.43 -6.71
CA VAL A 288 -5.60 -6.26 -6.00
C VAL A 288 -5.45 -7.78 -6.24
N GLU A 289 -4.26 -8.26 -6.60
CA GLU A 289 -3.98 -9.66 -6.88
C GLU A 289 -3.74 -10.52 -5.64
N TYR A 290 -3.36 -9.91 -4.52
CA TYR A 290 -3.10 -10.60 -3.27
C TYR A 290 -4.30 -10.49 -2.33
N MET A 291 -5.16 -11.50 -2.40
CA MET A 291 -6.36 -11.66 -1.58
C MET A 291 -6.31 -12.98 -0.82
N LYS A 292 -5.35 -13.11 0.11
CA LYS A 292 -5.03 -14.40 0.74
C LYS A 292 -5.33 -14.44 2.24
N ASN A 293 -5.13 -13.34 2.96
CA ASN A 293 -5.18 -13.34 4.41
C ASN A 293 -5.76 -12.04 4.96
N VAL A 294 -6.91 -12.14 5.62
CA VAL A 294 -7.58 -11.00 6.24
C VAL A 294 -6.71 -10.38 7.35
N VAL A 295 -6.05 -11.22 8.15
CA VAL A 295 -5.23 -10.78 9.29
C VAL A 295 -4.07 -9.92 8.81
N ASP A 296 -3.35 -10.39 7.78
CA ASP A 296 -2.21 -9.66 7.20
C ASP A 296 -2.65 -8.35 6.54
N GLY A 297 -3.88 -8.28 6.00
CA GLY A 297 -4.43 -7.01 5.51
C GLY A 297 -4.60 -5.96 6.59
N PHE A 298 -4.93 -6.35 7.82
CA PHE A 298 -5.05 -5.41 8.94
C PHE A 298 -3.70 -5.07 9.59
N LYS A 299 -2.88 -6.08 9.90
CA LYS A 299 -1.64 -5.91 10.68
C LYS A 299 -0.38 -5.66 9.84
N GLY A 300 -0.39 -6.08 8.58
CA GLY A 300 0.77 -6.12 7.68
C GLY A 300 1.56 -7.44 7.76
N ASP A 301 2.60 -7.53 6.93
CA ASP A 301 3.59 -8.61 6.93
C ASP A 301 4.95 -8.05 6.47
N ASN A 302 5.89 -8.89 6.05
CA ASN A 302 7.21 -8.43 5.58
C ASN A 302 7.18 -7.62 4.27
N ARG A 303 6.06 -7.60 3.55
CA ARG A 303 5.92 -6.96 2.24
C ARG A 303 4.83 -5.88 2.21
N SER A 304 3.93 -5.91 3.19
CA SER A 304 2.79 -5.02 3.33
C SER A 304 2.78 -4.33 4.69
N ARG A 305 2.34 -3.08 4.69
CA ARG A 305 2.24 -2.25 5.90
C ARG A 305 1.05 -2.65 6.77
N GLY A 306 -0.06 -3.06 6.15
CA GLY A 306 -1.33 -3.31 6.83
C GLY A 306 -2.12 -2.02 7.07
N LEU A 307 -3.45 -2.14 7.11
CA LEU A 307 -4.34 -0.97 7.17
C LEU A 307 -4.20 -0.18 8.48
N ILE A 308 -4.01 -0.84 9.63
CA ILE A 308 -3.85 -0.16 10.92
C ILE A 308 -2.65 0.79 10.88
N LYS A 309 -1.52 0.35 10.29
CA LYS A 309 -0.31 1.17 10.16
C LYS A 309 -0.40 2.26 9.09
N CYS A 310 -1.46 2.27 8.28
CA CYS A 310 -1.75 3.35 7.32
C CYS A 310 -2.69 4.41 7.91
N ALA A 311 -3.34 4.14 9.05
CA ALA A 311 -4.19 5.11 9.74
C ALA A 311 -3.38 6.28 10.29
N THR A 312 -3.97 7.47 10.26
CA THR A 312 -3.31 8.73 10.63
C THR A 312 -3.87 9.35 11.91
N THR A 313 -4.96 8.80 12.44
CA THR A 313 -5.61 9.25 13.67
C THR A 313 -6.05 8.06 14.51
N GLU A 314 -6.18 8.26 15.83
CA GLU A 314 -6.70 7.23 16.73
C GLU A 314 -8.11 6.78 16.34
N SER A 315 -8.99 7.71 15.98
CA SER A 315 -10.36 7.39 15.54
C SER A 315 -10.40 6.48 14.30
N GLN A 316 -9.43 6.61 13.39
CA GLN A 316 -9.32 5.70 12.25
C GLN A 316 -8.87 4.30 12.69
N ILE A 317 -7.90 4.21 13.60
CA ILE A 317 -7.43 2.93 14.15
C ILE A 317 -8.60 2.18 14.80
N ASP A 318 -9.37 2.88 15.63
CA ASP A 318 -10.54 2.30 16.29
C ASP A 318 -11.60 1.83 15.29
N ALA A 319 -11.92 2.65 14.29
CA ALA A 319 -12.87 2.27 13.24
C ALA A 319 -12.40 1.03 12.43
N ILE A 320 -11.10 0.89 12.18
CA ILE A 320 -10.54 -0.29 11.50
C ILE A 320 -10.70 -1.54 12.37
N ILE A 321 -10.35 -1.45 13.65
CA ILE A 321 -10.43 -2.55 14.60
C ILE A 321 -11.89 -3.01 14.78
N ASP A 322 -12.82 -2.07 14.92
CA ASP A 322 -14.24 -2.35 15.04
C ASP A 322 -14.79 -3.12 13.83
N GLU A 323 -14.47 -2.69 12.61
CA GLU A 323 -14.89 -3.40 11.41
C GLU A 323 -14.16 -4.76 11.25
N ALA A 324 -12.92 -4.89 11.70
CA ALA A 324 -12.22 -6.18 11.72
C ALA A 324 -12.94 -7.21 12.59
N TYR A 325 -13.37 -6.82 13.80
CA TYR A 325 -14.18 -7.66 14.69
C TYR A 325 -15.54 -7.98 14.08
N LYS A 326 -16.29 -6.95 13.70
CA LYS A 326 -17.67 -7.08 13.20
C LYS A 326 -17.78 -7.95 11.95
N GLN A 327 -16.81 -7.85 11.03
CA GLN A 327 -16.93 -8.47 9.71
C GLN A 327 -16.24 -9.83 9.60
N SER A 328 -15.20 -10.08 10.42
CA SER A 328 -14.32 -11.24 10.22
C SER A 328 -13.83 -11.92 11.49
N GLY A 329 -13.86 -11.26 12.65
CA GLY A 329 -13.22 -11.78 13.87
C GLY A 329 -11.72 -12.04 13.67
N ALA A 330 -11.06 -11.30 12.78
CA ALA A 330 -9.70 -11.60 12.31
C ALA A 330 -8.59 -11.26 13.30
N LEU A 331 -8.88 -10.45 14.31
CA LEU A 331 -7.93 -10.04 15.35
C LEU A 331 -8.47 -10.48 16.71
N THR A 332 -7.59 -10.81 17.64
CA THR A 332 -7.93 -10.93 19.06
C THR A 332 -7.93 -9.55 19.73
N SER A 333 -8.52 -9.42 20.93
CA SER A 333 -8.47 -8.18 21.72
C SER A 333 -7.05 -7.75 22.07
N GLU A 334 -6.20 -8.70 22.44
CA GLU A 334 -4.80 -8.44 22.81
C GLU A 334 -3.96 -7.97 21.63
N GLU A 335 -4.10 -8.62 20.46
CA GLU A 335 -3.40 -8.22 19.23
C GLU A 335 -3.83 -6.83 18.77
N ALA A 336 -5.13 -6.53 18.78
CA ALA A 336 -5.64 -5.23 18.36
C ALA A 336 -5.12 -4.11 19.27
N GLN A 337 -5.12 -4.31 20.59
CA GLN A 337 -4.60 -3.33 21.53
C GLN A 337 -3.10 -3.10 21.35
N THR A 338 -2.34 -4.17 21.12
CA THR A 338 -0.89 -4.08 20.86
C THR A 338 -0.62 -3.28 19.59
N LEU A 339 -1.33 -3.57 18.50
CA LEU A 339 -1.19 -2.85 17.23
C LEU A 339 -1.63 -1.40 17.33
N LYS A 340 -2.70 -1.12 18.09
CA LYS A 340 -3.15 0.25 18.38
C LYS A 340 -2.05 1.02 19.10
N ASN A 341 -1.52 0.50 20.20
CA ASN A 341 -0.47 1.16 20.98
C ASN A 341 0.78 1.43 20.13
N GLN A 342 1.26 0.43 19.38
CA GLN A 342 2.40 0.59 18.48
C GLN A 342 2.17 1.72 17.47
N ARG A 343 0.96 1.78 16.89
CA ARG A 343 0.65 2.83 15.91
C ARG A 343 0.51 4.20 16.57
N LEU A 344 -0.04 4.29 17.78
CA LEU A 344 -0.11 5.55 18.52
C LEU A 344 1.30 6.10 18.84
N ASP A 345 2.22 5.23 19.25
CA ASP A 345 3.63 5.62 19.48
C ASP A 345 4.29 6.13 18.19
N GLU A 346 4.02 5.48 17.05
CA GLU A 346 4.49 5.94 15.73
C GLU A 346 3.89 7.30 15.35
N LEU A 347 2.59 7.52 15.59
CA LEU A 347 1.93 8.80 15.31
C LEU A 347 2.48 9.94 16.17
N GLU A 348 2.73 9.69 17.45
CA GLU A 348 3.35 10.66 18.35
C GLU A 348 4.77 11.01 17.85
N PHE A 349 5.53 9.98 17.46
CA PHE A 349 6.86 10.14 16.89
C PHE A 349 6.85 11.01 15.61
N GLU A 350 5.93 10.73 14.69
CA GLU A 350 5.77 11.48 13.44
C GLU A 350 5.30 12.91 13.68
N ASN A 351 4.45 13.15 14.68
CA ASN A 351 4.04 14.50 15.09
C ASN A 351 5.22 15.31 15.61
N LYS A 352 6.06 14.73 16.48
CA LYS A 352 7.29 15.37 16.95
C LYS A 352 8.23 15.69 15.79
N LEU A 353 8.36 14.78 14.82
CA LEU A 353 9.19 14.97 13.64
C LEU A 353 8.67 16.11 12.75
N ARG A 354 7.36 16.18 12.52
CA ARG A 354 6.73 17.28 11.76
C ARG A 354 6.95 18.62 12.44
N HIS A 355 6.76 18.69 13.74
CA HIS A 355 7.00 19.91 14.51
C HIS A 355 8.46 20.36 14.40
N PHE A 356 9.40 19.41 14.52
CA PHE A 356 10.82 19.67 14.32
C PHE A 356 11.12 20.23 12.91
N TYR A 357 10.48 19.69 11.87
CA TYR A 357 10.63 20.19 10.49
C TYR A 357 10.07 21.60 10.32
N GLU A 358 8.90 21.88 10.88
CA GLU A 358 8.30 23.21 10.84
C GLU A 358 9.18 24.24 11.54
N GLN A 359 9.65 23.94 12.76
CA GLN A 359 10.53 24.82 13.53
C GLN A 359 11.84 25.12 12.83
N ASN A 360 12.40 24.15 12.10
CA ASN A 360 13.66 24.28 11.37
C ASN A 360 13.47 24.73 9.91
N GLY A 361 12.24 25.05 9.47
CA GLY A 361 11.96 25.51 8.11
C GLY A 361 12.22 24.47 7.01
N ILE A 362 12.15 23.17 7.34
CA ILE A 362 12.40 22.06 6.42
C ILE A 362 11.13 21.77 5.62
N LYS A 363 11.14 22.08 4.31
CA LYS A 363 9.98 21.94 3.42
C LYS A 363 10.14 20.82 2.40
N THR A 364 11.34 20.68 1.85
CA THR A 364 11.66 19.70 0.80
C THR A 364 12.43 18.50 1.33
N GLY A 365 12.99 18.63 2.53
CA GLY A 365 13.88 17.66 3.15
C GLY A 365 15.35 17.83 2.71
N ARG A 366 15.66 18.73 1.78
CA ARG A 366 17.02 18.99 1.26
C ARG A 366 17.66 20.24 1.83
N GLU A 367 16.94 21.00 2.65
CA GLU A 367 17.46 22.19 3.31
C GLU A 367 18.66 21.81 4.19
N PRO A 368 19.81 22.49 4.08
CA PRO A 368 20.93 22.22 4.97
C PRO A 368 20.58 22.58 6.42
N ILE A 369 21.13 21.83 7.37
CA ILE A 369 21.12 22.26 8.78
C ILE A 369 21.95 23.56 8.89
N GLN A 370 21.32 24.58 9.47
CA GLN A 370 21.94 25.87 9.76
C GLN A 370 22.30 25.88 11.24
N VAL A 371 23.60 26.04 11.52
CA VAL A 371 24.14 25.91 12.88
C VAL A 371 25.05 27.09 13.16
N ASP A 372 24.73 27.89 14.17
CA ASP A 372 25.73 28.75 14.80
C ASP A 372 26.59 27.89 15.71
N ILE A 373 27.79 27.52 15.22
CA ILE A 373 28.70 26.61 15.93
C ILE A 373 29.08 27.11 17.33
N ASN A 374 29.02 28.42 17.59
CA ASN A 374 29.33 28.98 18.91
C ASN A 374 28.23 28.69 19.93
N SER A 375 27.00 28.44 19.47
CA SER A 375 25.85 28.11 20.33
C SER A 375 25.86 26.67 20.85
N LEU A 376 26.73 25.81 20.31
CA LEU A 376 26.78 24.38 20.61
C LEU A 376 27.30 24.04 22.02
N GLY A 377 27.91 25.00 22.71
CA GLY A 377 28.47 24.77 24.07
C GLY A 377 29.70 23.84 24.07
N LEU A 378 30.36 23.71 22.93
CA LEU A 378 31.62 22.96 22.78
C LEU A 378 32.81 23.91 22.93
N ASP A 379 33.91 23.42 23.50
CA ASP A 379 35.17 24.17 23.49
C ASP A 379 35.81 24.12 22.09
N LEU A 380 35.40 25.07 21.25
CA LEU A 380 35.87 25.16 19.86
C LEU A 380 37.39 25.38 19.74
N THR A 381 38.06 25.79 20.83
CA THR A 381 39.50 25.97 20.88
C THR A 381 40.27 24.70 21.21
N GLU A 382 39.57 23.62 21.59
CA GLU A 382 40.19 22.34 21.92
C GLU A 382 40.99 21.81 20.71
N GLU A 383 42.25 21.45 20.96
CA GLU A 383 43.16 20.89 19.97
C GLU A 383 43.35 19.39 20.16
N GLY A 384 43.49 18.67 19.06
CA GLY A 384 43.75 17.23 19.01
C GLY A 384 44.77 16.92 17.94
N GLN A 385 45.69 15.99 18.24
CA GLN A 385 46.68 15.53 17.27
C GLN A 385 46.14 14.35 16.48
N ALA A 386 46.09 14.47 15.16
CA ALA A 386 45.62 13.41 14.28
C ALA A 386 46.67 13.05 13.23
N THR A 387 46.78 11.75 12.95
CA THR A 387 47.69 11.22 11.94
C THR A 387 46.93 10.93 10.65
N PHE A 388 47.35 11.56 9.56
CA PHE A 388 46.82 11.32 8.22
C PHE A 388 47.78 10.45 7.44
N LEU A 389 47.27 9.37 6.84
CA LEU A 389 48.03 8.52 5.94
C LEU A 389 47.80 8.98 4.50
N THR A 390 48.87 9.32 3.80
CA THR A 390 48.83 9.64 2.36
C THR A 390 49.69 8.67 1.58
N VAL A 391 49.14 8.15 0.49
CA VAL A 391 49.88 7.30 -0.45
C VAL A 391 50.44 8.19 -1.55
N LYS A 392 51.77 8.36 -1.58
CA LYS A 392 52.47 9.04 -2.69
C LYS A 392 53.46 8.07 -3.33
N LYS A 393 53.28 7.79 -4.63
CA LYS A 393 54.14 6.88 -5.42
C LYS A 393 54.29 5.49 -4.77
N GLY A 394 53.20 4.90 -4.28
CA GLY A 394 53.21 3.58 -3.63
C GLY A 394 53.82 3.53 -2.23
N LYS A 395 54.29 4.65 -1.66
CA LYS A 395 54.76 4.74 -0.26
C LYS A 395 53.69 5.41 0.61
N ILE A 396 53.37 4.77 1.74
CA ILE A 396 52.52 5.34 2.78
C ILE A 396 53.36 6.35 3.58
N LYS A 397 52.94 7.60 3.62
CA LYS A 397 53.50 8.63 4.50
C LYS A 397 52.47 9.01 5.53
N SER A 398 52.83 8.91 6.81
CA SER A 398 52.08 9.53 7.90
C SER A 398 52.45 11.02 7.97
N LYS A 399 51.44 11.86 8.17
CA LYS A 399 51.61 13.26 8.50
C LYS A 399 50.76 13.55 9.73
N GLU A 400 51.41 13.99 10.80
CA GLU A 400 50.72 14.51 11.97
C GLU A 400 50.23 15.93 11.68
N GLN A 401 49.03 16.22 12.16
CA GLN A 401 48.40 17.52 12.02
C GLN A 401 47.59 17.82 13.27
N THR A 402 47.80 19.00 13.83
CA THR A 402 46.92 19.57 14.86
C THR A 402 45.58 19.92 14.20
N LEU A 403 44.49 19.40 14.75
CA LEU A 403 43.11 19.73 14.39
C LEU A 403 42.45 20.43 15.56
N THR A 404 41.55 21.37 15.27
CA THR A 404 40.71 22.00 16.30
C THR A 404 39.32 21.36 16.31
N LEU A 405 38.66 21.37 17.47
CA LEU A 405 37.27 20.90 17.57
C LEU A 405 36.35 21.75 16.69
N LYS A 406 36.65 23.05 16.51
CA LYS A 406 35.99 23.90 15.52
C LYS A 406 36.00 23.29 14.12
N LYS A 407 37.18 22.86 13.63
CA LYS A 407 37.30 22.26 12.30
C LYS A 407 36.53 20.93 12.21
N ALA A 408 36.55 20.13 13.27
CA ALA A 408 35.79 18.89 13.34
C ALA A 408 34.27 19.14 13.26
N VAL A 409 33.76 20.15 13.98
CA VAL A 409 32.35 20.58 13.93
C VAL A 409 31.95 20.98 12.50
N GLU A 410 32.74 21.83 11.86
CA GLU A 410 32.49 22.29 10.48
C GLU A 410 32.45 21.11 9.49
N ASP A 411 33.40 20.17 9.59
CA ASP A 411 33.48 19.02 8.69
C ASP A 411 32.34 18.01 8.93
N VAL A 412 31.93 17.79 10.18
CA VAL A 412 30.76 16.96 10.51
C VAL A 412 29.48 17.57 9.94
N ILE A 413 29.23 18.86 10.16
CA ILE A 413 28.05 19.57 9.64
C ILE A 413 28.04 19.55 8.11
N SER A 414 29.19 19.82 7.48
CA SER A 414 29.35 19.76 6.03
C SER A 414 29.01 18.38 5.47
N GLN A 415 29.48 17.31 6.12
CA GLN A 415 29.19 15.95 5.70
C GLN A 415 27.71 15.59 5.86
N ILE A 416 27.06 16.01 6.96
CA ILE A 416 25.62 15.85 7.14
C ILE A 416 24.85 16.56 6.01
N ASN A 417 25.17 17.83 5.76
CA ASN A 417 24.51 18.64 4.73
C ASN A 417 24.69 18.05 3.33
N LYS A 418 25.89 17.55 3.01
CA LYS A 418 26.15 16.86 1.76
C LYS A 418 25.25 15.62 1.61
N LEU A 419 25.17 14.78 2.65
CA LEU A 419 24.35 13.57 2.61
C LEU A 419 22.85 13.87 2.46
N ILE A 420 22.36 14.96 3.08
CA ILE A 420 20.99 15.44 2.89
C ILE A 420 20.75 15.86 1.43
N GLN A 421 21.68 16.60 0.83
CA GLN A 421 21.55 17.10 -0.55
C GLN A 421 21.68 15.98 -1.60
N ASP A 422 22.53 15.00 -1.35
CA ASP A 422 22.79 13.86 -2.24
C ASP A 422 21.66 12.81 -2.23
N THR A 423 20.62 12.98 -1.38
CA THR A 423 19.50 12.03 -1.33
C THR A 423 18.68 12.02 -2.63
N PRO A 424 18.19 10.84 -3.07
CA PRO A 424 17.41 10.76 -4.31
C PRO A 424 16.16 11.64 -4.30
N GLU A 425 15.81 12.22 -5.44
CA GLU A 425 14.69 13.18 -5.54
C GLU A 425 13.34 12.54 -5.17
N GLN A 426 13.19 11.26 -5.51
CA GLN A 426 12.03 10.42 -5.22
C GLN A 426 11.93 9.95 -3.76
N ALA A 427 12.90 10.25 -2.89
CA ALA A 427 12.80 9.87 -1.48
C ALA A 427 11.76 10.75 -0.74
N SER A 428 11.11 10.18 0.29
CA SER A 428 10.27 10.93 1.22
C SER A 428 11.02 12.10 1.82
N LEU A 429 10.28 13.12 2.26
CA LEU A 429 10.84 14.17 3.12
C LEU A 429 11.56 13.54 4.33
N ARG A 430 10.95 12.56 4.99
CA ARG A 430 11.58 11.78 6.07
C ARG A 430 12.84 11.04 5.60
N GLY A 431 12.79 10.37 4.45
CA GLY A 431 13.89 9.62 3.86
C GLY A 431 15.09 10.49 3.48
N LYS A 432 14.84 11.69 2.94
CA LYS A 432 15.85 12.69 2.61
C LYS A 432 16.63 13.18 3.84
N ARG A 433 16.01 13.07 5.01
CA ARG A 433 16.57 13.46 6.31
C ARG A 433 17.19 12.32 7.10
N TYR A 434 17.16 11.09 6.59
CA TYR A 434 17.93 9.99 7.18
C TYR A 434 19.38 10.05 6.69
N VAL A 435 20.29 10.35 7.60
CA VAL A 435 21.71 10.52 7.32
C VAL A 435 22.51 9.38 7.92
N PHE A 436 23.34 8.76 7.08
CA PHE A 436 24.31 7.74 7.51
C PHE A 436 25.72 8.33 7.51
N LEU A 437 26.22 8.69 8.69
CA LEU A 437 27.60 9.14 8.86
C LEU A 437 28.51 7.95 9.12
N ASN A 438 29.37 7.65 8.14
CA ASN A 438 30.40 6.64 8.24
C ASN A 438 31.71 7.26 8.77
N THR A 439 32.07 6.94 10.01
CA THR A 439 33.29 7.43 10.64
C THR A 439 34.50 6.52 10.43
N SER A 440 34.44 5.58 9.48
CA SER A 440 35.60 4.80 9.03
C SER A 440 36.37 5.48 7.90
N HIS A 441 35.90 6.62 7.40
CA HIS A 441 36.55 7.37 6.32
C HIS A 441 36.98 8.77 6.78
N PRO A 442 38.11 9.30 6.25
CA PRO A 442 38.52 10.67 6.51
C PRO A 442 37.48 11.71 6.02
N PRO A 443 37.36 12.88 6.68
CA PRO A 443 38.08 13.26 7.91
C PRO A 443 37.43 12.73 9.20
N LEU A 444 36.23 12.13 9.12
CA LEU A 444 35.47 11.66 10.27
C LEU A 444 36.19 10.55 11.06
N GLN A 445 37.00 9.74 10.39
CA GLN A 445 37.84 8.73 11.04
C GLN A 445 38.77 9.34 12.07
N GLN A 446 39.43 10.45 11.75
CA GLN A 446 40.36 11.12 12.66
C GLN A 446 39.61 11.67 13.88
N TYR A 447 38.47 12.32 13.66
CA TYR A 447 37.65 12.86 14.75
C TYR A 447 37.05 11.77 15.64
N ASN A 448 36.75 10.59 15.07
CA ASN A 448 36.25 9.45 15.83
C ASN A 448 37.36 8.70 16.58
N LEU A 449 38.64 9.07 16.37
CA LEU A 449 39.81 8.55 17.09
C LEU A 449 40.32 9.52 18.17
N LEU A 450 40.00 10.81 18.07
CA LEU A 450 40.40 11.81 19.06
C LEU A 450 39.65 11.60 20.39
N ARG A 451 40.39 11.73 21.50
CA ARG A 451 39.97 11.44 22.88
C ARG A 451 39.63 9.97 23.17
N LEU A 452 39.97 9.02 22.29
CA LEU A 452 39.95 7.61 22.66
C LEU A 452 41.11 7.30 23.61
N PRO A 453 40.84 6.74 24.81
CA PRO A 453 41.88 6.25 25.70
C PRO A 453 42.65 5.12 25.02
N THR A 454 43.92 5.34 24.69
CA THR A 454 44.80 4.32 24.08
C THR A 454 45.21 3.21 25.05
N GLU A 455 45.01 3.41 26.35
CA GLU A 455 45.44 2.50 27.42
C GLU A 455 44.33 1.56 27.92
N LYS A 456 43.09 1.69 27.42
CA LYS A 456 41.95 0.88 27.87
C LYS A 456 41.50 -0.12 26.81
N PHE A 457 41.46 -1.40 27.16
CA PHE A 457 40.94 -2.47 26.30
C PHE A 457 39.41 -2.47 26.18
N THR A 458 38.70 -1.88 27.15
CA THR A 458 37.24 -1.70 27.13
C THR A 458 36.89 -0.25 27.48
N LEU A 459 36.03 0.36 26.67
CA LEU A 459 35.56 1.74 26.87
C LEU A 459 34.26 1.71 27.67
N ASN A 460 34.20 2.50 28.74
CA ASN A 460 32.93 2.71 29.45
C ASN A 460 32.11 3.81 28.74
N LYS A 461 30.84 3.99 29.15
CA LYS A 461 29.95 4.98 28.53
C LYS A 461 30.47 6.42 28.62
N GLU A 462 31.19 6.78 29.68
CA GLU A 462 31.75 8.12 29.88
C GLU A 462 32.99 8.38 29.01
N ASP A 463 33.81 7.37 28.78
CA ASP A 463 34.94 7.43 27.84
C ASP A 463 34.43 7.62 26.41
N VAL A 464 33.37 6.89 26.02
CA VAL A 464 32.75 7.00 24.70
C VAL A 464 32.13 8.38 24.47
N LYS A 465 31.55 9.02 25.48
CA LYS A 465 31.01 10.38 25.38
C LYS A 465 32.06 11.45 25.10
N LYS A 466 33.35 11.18 25.36
CA LYS A 466 34.44 12.14 25.14
C LYS A 466 34.96 12.20 23.71
N ILE A 467 34.60 11.22 22.86
CA ILE A 467 35.02 11.18 21.46
C ILE A 467 34.41 12.38 20.73
N TRP A 468 35.23 13.13 19.99
CA TRP A 468 34.82 14.39 19.36
C TRP A 468 33.58 14.24 18.49
N VAL A 469 33.52 13.27 17.58
CA VAL A 469 32.31 13.07 16.74
C VAL A 469 31.06 12.86 17.58
N ARG A 470 31.15 12.12 18.69
CA ARG A 470 30.01 11.86 19.58
C ARG A 470 29.57 13.11 20.31
N GLN A 471 30.52 13.90 20.80
CA GLN A 471 30.22 15.21 21.41
C GLN A 471 29.53 16.14 20.43
N ILE A 472 30.02 16.21 19.18
CA ILE A 472 29.45 17.08 18.14
C ILE A 472 28.02 16.64 17.82
N ILE A 473 27.77 15.35 17.57
CA ILE A 473 26.43 14.84 17.28
C ILE A 473 25.50 15.06 18.47
N GLN A 474 25.97 14.83 19.69
CA GLN A 474 25.17 15.05 20.90
C GLN A 474 24.82 16.54 21.07
N ALA A 475 25.77 17.45 20.87
CA ALA A 475 25.52 18.89 20.94
C ALA A 475 24.52 19.34 19.86
N LEU A 476 24.64 18.82 18.64
CA LEU A 476 23.67 19.09 17.57
C LEU A 476 22.25 18.59 17.90
N LEU A 477 22.12 17.45 18.58
CA LEU A 477 20.84 16.93 19.06
C LEU A 477 20.26 17.80 20.19
N GLU A 478 21.07 18.12 21.20
CA GLU A 478 20.65 18.91 22.37
C GLU A 478 20.22 20.33 21.99
N LYS A 479 20.84 20.90 20.95
CA LYS A 479 20.50 22.22 20.41
C LYS A 479 19.38 22.18 19.37
N GLY A 480 18.82 21.00 19.08
CA GLY A 480 17.69 20.86 18.17
C GLY A 480 18.04 21.07 16.69
N HIS A 481 19.31 20.92 16.31
CA HIS A 481 19.73 20.92 14.90
C HIS A 481 19.58 19.55 14.22
N LEU A 482 19.51 18.49 15.02
CA LEU A 482 19.19 17.13 14.59
C LEU A 482 18.00 16.63 15.40
N PHE A 483 17.14 15.82 14.78
CA PHE A 483 15.94 15.34 15.43
C PHE A 483 16.21 14.19 16.41
N LYS A 484 16.89 13.13 15.94
CA LYS A 484 17.26 12.01 16.80
C LYS A 484 18.42 11.19 16.26
N LEU A 485 19.02 10.43 17.17
CA LEU A 485 19.94 9.34 16.86
C LEU A 485 19.16 8.02 16.84
N VAL A 486 19.23 7.29 15.72
CA VAL A 486 18.40 6.10 15.46
C VAL A 486 19.17 4.83 15.81
N ILE A 487 20.41 4.71 15.33
CA ILE A 487 21.32 3.60 15.65
C ILE A 487 22.73 4.17 15.80
N VAL A 488 23.46 3.61 16.76
CA VAL A 488 24.89 3.87 16.95
C VAL A 488 25.62 2.54 16.96
N ASN A 489 26.61 2.40 16.10
CA ASN A 489 27.69 1.44 16.33
C ASN A 489 29.01 2.21 16.56
N SER A 490 30.12 1.51 16.75
CA SER A 490 31.41 2.16 17.06
C SER A 490 31.92 3.08 15.95
N GLN A 491 31.45 2.91 14.71
CA GLN A 491 32.00 3.57 13.52
C GLN A 491 30.94 4.23 12.62
N GLN A 492 29.67 4.20 13.02
CA GLN A 492 28.56 4.62 12.17
C GLN A 492 27.45 5.22 13.01
N PHE A 493 26.93 6.35 12.54
CA PHE A 493 25.79 7.03 13.12
C PHE A 493 24.66 7.06 12.10
N PHE A 494 23.51 6.51 12.49
CA PHE A 494 22.28 6.64 11.71
C PHE A 494 21.41 7.69 12.39
N ILE A 495 21.24 8.83 11.72
CA ILE A 495 20.68 10.06 12.30
C ILE A 495 19.42 10.42 11.51
N GLN A 496 18.39 10.86 12.22
CA GLN A 496 17.31 11.65 11.63
C GLN A 496 17.65 13.12 11.82
N ALA A 497 17.98 13.79 10.71
CA ALA A 497 18.39 15.19 10.69
C ALA A 497 17.21 16.14 10.56
#